data_AF-A0A976E7P4-F1
#
_entry.id   AF-A0A976E7P4-F1
#
_cell.length_a   1.000
_cell.length_b   1.000
_cell.length_c   1.000
_cell.angle_alpha   90.00
_cell.angle_beta   90.00
_cell.angle_gamma   90.00
#
_symmetry.space_group_name_H-M   'P 1'
#
loop_
_entity.id
_entity.type
_entity.pdbx_description
1 polymer ?
#
loop_
_entity_poly.entity_id
_entity_poly.type
_entity_poly.pdbx_seq_one_letter_code
_entity_poly.pdbx_strand_id
1 'polypeptide(L)'
;MLRVLVLCLLPLPALAQEADVLATYSANSGSLPPEYAWETTVTIYADGRLSLRRCTGYETEGPACKDRKAKVTPEALDAIRVAALASGLAETPAKPSDYPMVGGSVVFATVTLDGVTVTLPSDVAESDEPRVAKVRRAVQAAIPARLNRFLTD
;
A
#
# COMPACT_ATOMS: atom_id res chain seq x y z
N MET A 1 2.69 -64.86 5.72
CA MET A 1 1.70 -63.79 5.94
C MET A 1 2.38 -62.45 5.61
N LEU A 2 2.09 -61.88 4.43
CA LEU A 2 2.70 -60.66 3.92
C LEU A 2 1.79 -59.48 4.27
N ARG A 3 2.18 -58.66 5.26
CA ARG A 3 1.45 -57.43 5.64
C ARG A 3 1.86 -56.31 4.68
N VAL A 4 0.96 -55.98 3.75
CA VAL A 4 1.06 -54.79 2.89
C VAL A 4 0.73 -53.57 3.75
N LEU A 5 1.73 -52.71 4.00
CA LEU A 5 1.54 -51.41 4.65
C LEU A 5 1.20 -50.39 3.55
N VAL A 6 -0.08 -50.08 3.39
CA VAL A 6 -0.54 -49.01 2.48
C VAL A 6 -0.24 -47.67 3.15
N LEU A 7 0.79 -46.99 2.66
CA LEU A 7 1.13 -45.62 3.05
C LEU A 7 0.14 -44.67 2.36
N CYS A 8 -0.88 -44.20 3.08
CA CYS A 8 -1.78 -43.16 2.61
C CYS A 8 -1.03 -41.83 2.49
N LEU A 9 -0.60 -41.48 1.27
CA LEU A 9 -0.20 -40.11 0.89
C LEU A 9 -1.45 -39.23 0.88
N LEU A 10 -1.80 -38.64 2.02
CA LEU A 10 -2.82 -37.60 2.08
C LEU A 10 -2.23 -36.29 1.50
N PRO A 11 -2.84 -35.69 0.45
CA PRO A 11 -2.46 -34.37 -0.01
C PRO A 11 -2.79 -33.36 1.10
N LEU A 12 -1.75 -32.79 1.70
CA LEU A 12 -1.91 -31.63 2.57
C LEU A 12 -2.59 -30.52 1.77
N PRO A 13 -3.72 -29.95 2.26
CA PRO A 13 -4.27 -28.77 1.63
C PRO A 13 -3.18 -27.70 1.72
N ALA A 14 -2.70 -27.25 0.57
CA ALA A 14 -1.88 -26.05 0.50
C ALA A 14 -2.75 -24.93 1.06
N LEU A 15 -2.54 -24.59 2.34
CA LEU A 15 -3.06 -23.37 2.92
C LEU A 15 -2.60 -22.27 1.98
N ALA A 16 -3.56 -21.63 1.33
CA ALA A 16 -3.31 -20.47 0.49
C ALA A 16 -2.73 -19.39 1.41
N GLN A 17 -1.41 -19.38 1.54
CA GLN A 17 -0.69 -18.42 2.35
C GLN A 17 -0.97 -17.07 1.72
N GLU A 18 -1.69 -16.21 2.43
CA GLU A 18 -1.93 -14.85 1.97
C GLU A 18 -0.57 -14.22 1.71
N ALA A 19 -0.33 -13.80 0.47
CA ALA A 19 0.94 -13.16 0.15
C ALA A 19 1.14 -11.92 1.02
N ASP A 20 2.36 -11.71 1.49
CA ASP A 20 2.68 -10.56 2.33
C ASP A 20 2.41 -9.25 1.59
N VAL A 21 1.96 -8.24 2.34
CA VAL A 21 1.79 -6.89 1.80
C VAL A 21 3.16 -6.26 1.61
N LEU A 22 3.50 -5.91 0.37
CA LEU A 22 4.72 -5.18 0.06
C LEU A 22 4.55 -3.68 0.31
N ALA A 23 3.45 -3.09 -0.13
CA ALA A 23 3.21 -1.67 0.04
C ALA A 23 1.73 -1.34 0.19
N THR A 24 1.46 -0.29 0.97
CA THR A 24 0.15 0.37 0.96
C THR A 24 0.29 1.82 0.53
N TYR A 25 -0.70 2.31 -0.20
CA TYR A 25 -0.86 3.70 -0.57
C TYR A 25 -2.28 4.12 -0.20
N SER A 26 -2.41 5.19 0.56
CA SER A 26 -3.70 5.72 0.98
C SER A 26 -3.76 7.21 0.66
N ALA A 27 -4.88 7.67 0.15
CA ALA A 27 -5.16 9.08 -0.06
C ALA A 27 -6.59 9.39 0.38
N ASN A 28 -6.82 10.53 1.02
CA ASN A 28 -8.16 10.99 1.38
C ASN A 28 -8.28 12.51 1.33
N SER A 29 -9.51 13.04 1.29
CA SER A 29 -9.82 14.49 1.26
C SER A 29 -9.51 15.26 2.55
N GLY A 30 -9.05 14.59 3.60
CA GLY A 30 -8.89 15.18 4.94
C GLY A 30 -10.18 15.17 5.76
N SER A 31 -10.10 15.78 6.94
CA SER A 31 -11.09 15.64 8.03
C SER A 31 -11.90 16.90 8.33
N LEU A 32 -11.79 17.96 7.54
CA LEU A 32 -12.52 19.21 7.80
C LEU A 32 -13.99 19.11 7.33
N PRO A 33 -14.98 19.48 8.19
CA PRO A 33 -16.38 19.56 7.79
C PRO A 33 -16.62 20.61 6.68
N PRO A 34 -17.64 20.47 5.79
CA PRO A 34 -18.61 19.38 5.70
C PRO A 34 -18.14 18.17 4.85
N GLU A 35 -18.70 17.04 5.24
CA GLU A 35 -18.22 15.64 5.22
C GLU A 35 -18.31 14.87 3.88
N TYR A 36 -18.23 15.55 2.72
CA TYR A 36 -17.99 14.79 1.47
C TYR A 36 -16.57 14.24 1.53
N ALA A 37 -16.45 13.01 2.00
CA ALA A 37 -15.19 12.32 2.14
C ALA A 37 -14.98 11.41 0.93
N TRP A 38 -13.75 11.39 0.46
CA TRP A 38 -13.30 10.28 -0.35
C TRP A 38 -12.05 9.69 0.28
N GLU A 39 -11.89 8.39 0.07
CA GLU A 39 -10.70 7.65 0.46
C GLU A 39 -10.35 6.66 -0.65
N THR A 40 -9.08 6.63 -1.02
CA THR A 40 -8.51 5.59 -1.86
C THR A 40 -7.44 4.84 -1.09
N THR A 41 -7.59 3.54 -0.96
CA THR A 41 -6.55 2.64 -0.46
C THR A 41 -6.10 1.72 -1.58
N VAL A 42 -4.80 1.57 -1.77
CA VAL A 42 -4.18 0.60 -2.67
C VAL A 42 -3.23 -0.27 -1.88
N THR A 43 -3.40 -1.59 -1.98
CA THR A 43 -2.53 -2.59 -1.37
C THR A 43 -1.84 -3.35 -2.49
N ILE A 44 -0.51 -3.34 -2.47
CA ILE A 44 0.34 -4.10 -3.37
C ILE A 44 0.96 -5.24 -2.58
N TYR A 45 0.73 -6.46 -3.04
CA TYR A 45 1.24 -7.67 -2.42
C TYR A 45 2.59 -8.07 -3.04
N ALA A 46 3.41 -8.78 -2.28
CA ALA A 46 4.75 -9.22 -2.70
C ALA A 46 4.72 -10.17 -3.92
N ASP A 47 3.60 -10.86 -4.15
CA ASP A 47 3.34 -11.73 -5.30
C ASP A 47 2.86 -10.97 -6.56
N GLY A 48 2.78 -9.64 -6.50
CA GLY A 48 2.33 -8.79 -7.59
C GLY A 48 0.82 -8.64 -7.71
N ARG A 49 0.01 -9.18 -6.79
CA ARG A 49 -1.40 -8.79 -6.71
C ARG A 49 -1.52 -7.34 -6.26
N LEU A 50 -2.56 -6.66 -6.74
CA LEU A 50 -2.96 -5.34 -6.26
C LEU A 50 -4.46 -5.33 -6.00
N SER A 51 -4.85 -4.78 -4.84
CA SER A 51 -6.24 -4.41 -4.52
C SER A 51 -6.34 -2.91 -4.33
N LEU A 52 -7.34 -2.29 -4.94
CA LEU A 52 -7.69 -0.88 -4.77
C LEU A 52 -9.12 -0.80 -4.23
N ARG A 53 -9.34 0.01 -3.20
CA ARG A 53 -10.65 0.39 -2.68
C ARG A 53 -10.78 1.89 -2.77
N ARG A 54 -11.83 2.39 -3.42
CA ARG A 54 -12.21 3.82 -3.44
C ARG A 54 -13.57 3.96 -2.79
N CYS A 55 -13.68 4.74 -1.73
CA CYS A 55 -14.93 5.11 -1.10
C CYS A 55 -15.21 6.60 -1.36
N THR A 56 -16.46 6.95 -1.61
CA THR A 56 -16.92 8.32 -1.82
C THR A 56 -18.26 8.54 -1.14
N GLY A 57 -18.48 9.73 -0.59
CA GLY A 57 -19.72 10.12 0.06
C GLY A 57 -19.55 10.30 1.57
N TYR A 58 -20.64 10.57 2.25
CA TYR A 58 -20.65 10.81 3.70
C TYR A 58 -20.47 9.50 4.47
N GLU A 59 -19.61 9.50 5.49
CA GLU A 59 -19.45 8.36 6.38
C GLU A 59 -20.79 8.01 7.06
N THR A 60 -21.53 9.05 7.46
CA THR A 60 -22.84 8.98 8.12
C THR A 60 -23.95 8.38 7.24
N GLU A 61 -23.80 8.43 5.91
CA GLU A 61 -24.79 7.92 4.95
C GLU A 61 -24.40 6.55 4.34
N GLY A 62 -23.24 6.00 4.73
CA GLY A 62 -22.71 4.77 4.15
C GLY A 62 -21.99 5.04 2.81
N PRO A 63 -20.66 5.23 2.81
CA PRO A 63 -19.94 5.65 1.62
C PRO A 63 -20.00 4.59 0.52
N ALA A 64 -20.15 5.04 -0.72
CA ALA A 64 -20.19 4.17 -1.89
C ALA A 64 -18.78 3.67 -2.23
N CYS A 65 -18.42 2.48 -1.73
CA CYS A 65 -17.11 1.88 -1.97
C CYS A 65 -17.07 1.03 -3.25
N LYS A 66 -15.98 1.18 -4.02
CA LYS A 66 -15.68 0.42 -5.23
C LYS A 66 -14.34 -0.27 -5.09
N ASP A 67 -14.35 -1.60 -5.21
CA ASP A 67 -13.13 -2.42 -5.17
C ASP A 67 -12.66 -2.78 -6.59
N ARG A 68 -11.34 -2.77 -6.80
CA ARG A 68 -10.67 -3.15 -8.06
C ARG A 68 -9.47 -4.03 -7.76
N LYS A 69 -9.16 -4.92 -8.70
CA LYS A 69 -7.99 -5.80 -8.65
C LYS A 69 -7.15 -5.65 -9.90
N ALA A 70 -5.83 -5.76 -9.75
CA ALA A 70 -4.89 -5.78 -10.85
C ALA A 70 -3.66 -6.64 -10.53
N LYS A 71 -2.75 -6.72 -11.50
CA LYS A 71 -1.42 -7.25 -11.32
C LYS A 71 -0.41 -6.11 -11.49
N VAL A 72 0.63 -6.15 -10.69
CA VAL A 72 1.83 -5.31 -10.75
C VAL A 72 2.94 -6.16 -11.35
N THR A 73 3.76 -5.55 -12.21
CA THR A 73 4.84 -6.28 -12.86
C THR A 73 6.00 -6.52 -11.88
N PRO A 74 6.78 -7.59 -12.05
CA PRO A 74 7.95 -7.84 -11.20
C PRO A 74 8.92 -6.65 -11.14
N GLU A 75 9.11 -5.95 -12.26
CA GLU A 75 9.99 -4.78 -12.36
C GLU A 75 9.49 -3.62 -11.49
N ALA A 76 8.16 -3.41 -11.44
CA ALA A 76 7.57 -2.39 -10.58
C ALA A 76 7.66 -2.75 -9.09
N LEU A 77 7.53 -4.04 -8.74
CA LEU A 77 7.76 -4.49 -7.35
C LEU A 77 9.22 -4.28 -6.94
N ASP A 78 10.16 -4.59 -7.82
CA ASP A 78 11.59 -4.38 -7.58
C ASP A 78 11.92 -2.88 -7.41
N ALA A 79 11.34 -2.02 -8.25
CA ALA A 79 11.49 -0.57 -8.14
C ALA A 79 11.03 -0.02 -6.78
N ILE A 80 9.95 -0.56 -6.19
CA ILE A 80 9.51 -0.21 -4.83
C ILE A 80 10.59 -0.60 -3.81
N ARG A 81 11.09 -1.83 -3.88
CA ARG A 81 12.11 -2.33 -2.93
C ARG A 81 13.39 -1.51 -3.01
N VAL A 82 13.90 -1.30 -4.22
CA VAL A 82 15.11 -0.50 -4.48
C VAL A 82 14.93 0.93 -3.97
N ALA A 83 13.79 1.56 -4.22
CA ALA A 83 13.53 2.92 -3.74
C ALA A 83 13.50 2.99 -2.22
N ALA A 84 12.81 2.05 -1.56
CA ALA A 84 12.70 1.99 -0.11
C ALA A 84 14.05 1.71 0.56
N LEU A 85 14.83 0.73 0.09
CA LEU A 85 16.19 0.46 0.58
C LEU A 85 17.11 1.68 0.40
N ALA A 86 17.12 2.27 -0.79
CA ALA A 86 17.97 3.42 -1.09
C ALA A 86 17.56 4.72 -0.36
N SER A 87 16.40 4.75 0.30
CA SER A 87 15.93 5.92 1.05
C SER A 87 16.54 6.04 2.45
N GLY A 88 17.05 4.93 3.01
CA GLY A 88 17.52 4.86 4.40
C GLY A 88 16.43 5.11 5.45
N LEU A 89 15.15 5.06 5.06
CA LEU A 89 14.02 5.35 5.96
C LEU A 89 13.71 4.20 6.94
N ALA A 90 14.25 3.00 6.70
CA ALA A 90 14.15 1.89 7.64
C ALA A 90 15.03 2.14 8.88
N GLU A 91 16.23 2.68 8.67
CA GLU A 91 17.21 2.97 9.70
C GLU A 91 17.01 4.36 10.32
N THR A 92 16.68 5.35 9.47
CA THR A 92 16.44 6.74 9.88
C THR A 92 15.07 7.20 9.39
N PRO A 93 14.00 6.92 10.15
CA PRO A 93 12.64 7.31 9.82
C PRO A 93 12.52 8.81 9.53
N ALA A 94 11.56 9.17 8.67
CA ALA A 94 11.27 10.56 8.37
C ALA A 94 10.76 11.29 9.62
N LYS A 95 11.23 12.53 9.80
CA LYS A 95 10.77 13.41 10.87
C LYS A 95 9.48 14.10 10.45
N PRO A 96 8.58 14.39 11.40
CA PRO A 96 7.42 15.24 11.12
C PRO A 96 7.87 16.65 10.72
N SER A 97 7.01 17.35 9.96
CA SER A 97 7.20 18.78 9.66
C SER A 97 7.08 19.62 10.93
N ASP A 98 7.90 20.67 11.03
CA ASP A 98 7.77 21.69 12.09
C ASP A 98 6.49 22.54 11.92
N TYR A 99 5.94 22.55 10.71
CA TYR A 99 4.71 23.25 10.34
C TYR A 99 3.72 22.23 9.79
N PRO A 100 3.02 21.48 10.67
CA PRO A 100 2.10 20.46 10.22
C PRO A 100 0.97 21.05 9.39
N MET A 101 0.68 20.44 8.25
CA MET A 101 -0.45 20.82 7.41
C MET A 101 -1.77 20.66 8.18
N VAL A 102 -2.59 21.72 8.22
CA VAL A 102 -3.93 21.71 8.81
C VAL A 102 -4.97 21.72 7.70
N GLY A 103 -5.69 20.61 7.55
CA GLY A 103 -6.71 20.45 6.52
C GLY A 103 -6.16 20.10 5.13
N GLY A 104 -7.06 19.81 4.20
CA GLY A 104 -6.72 19.39 2.85
C GLY A 104 -6.45 17.89 2.71
N SER A 105 -6.20 17.46 1.48
CA SER A 105 -6.02 16.05 1.15
C SER A 105 -4.69 15.53 1.68
N VAL A 106 -4.69 14.33 2.26
CA VAL A 106 -3.48 13.67 2.75
C VAL A 106 -3.16 12.45 1.93
N VAL A 107 -1.87 12.16 1.78
CA VAL A 107 -1.37 10.95 1.11
C VAL A 107 -0.38 10.26 2.02
N PHE A 108 -0.70 9.03 2.39
CA PHE A 108 0.13 8.18 3.24
C PHE A 108 0.55 6.94 2.47
N ALA A 109 1.72 6.38 2.79
CA ALA A 109 2.10 5.08 2.27
C ALA A 109 2.96 4.29 3.27
N THR A 110 2.99 2.97 3.11
CA THR A 110 3.93 2.09 3.80
C THR A 110 4.59 1.16 2.81
N VAL A 111 5.81 0.72 3.13
CA VAL A 111 6.51 -0.36 2.42
C VAL A 111 7.06 -1.32 3.46
N THR A 112 6.80 -2.62 3.31
CA THR A 112 7.36 -3.66 4.19
C THR A 112 8.48 -4.40 3.46
N LEU A 113 9.68 -4.39 4.04
CA LEU A 113 10.86 -5.09 3.55
C LEU A 113 11.41 -5.98 4.65
N ASP A 114 11.53 -7.29 4.39
CA ASP A 114 12.11 -8.25 5.33
C ASP A 114 11.52 -8.16 6.77
N GLY A 115 10.22 -7.87 6.87
CA GLY A 115 9.50 -7.70 8.14
C GLY A 115 9.59 -6.30 8.76
N VAL A 116 10.37 -5.37 8.20
CA VAL A 116 10.47 -3.98 8.63
C VAL A 116 9.52 -3.10 7.81
N THR A 117 8.65 -2.34 8.49
CA THR A 117 7.73 -1.41 7.84
C THR A 117 8.33 0.00 7.80
N VAL A 118 8.64 0.47 6.60
CA VAL A 118 8.96 1.86 6.29
C VAL A 118 7.67 2.65 6.17
N THR A 119 7.51 3.66 7.02
CA THR A 119 6.37 4.58 6.99
C THR A 119 6.69 5.82 6.16
N LEU A 120 5.77 6.23 5.30
CA LEU A 120 5.88 7.40 4.43
C LEU A 120 4.75 8.39 4.80
N PRO A 121 4.95 9.24 5.83
CA PRO A 121 3.94 10.18 6.30
C PRO A 121 3.55 11.19 5.22
N SER A 122 2.33 11.72 5.29
CA SER A 122 1.84 12.73 4.34
C SER A 122 2.58 14.05 4.41
N ASP A 123 3.10 14.38 5.57
CA ASP A 123 3.80 15.62 5.87
C ASP A 123 5.05 15.31 6.70
N VAL A 124 6.19 15.80 6.25
CA VAL A 124 7.52 15.48 6.79
C VAL A 124 8.41 16.72 6.77
N ALA A 125 9.48 16.71 7.57
CA ALA A 125 10.49 17.76 7.52
C ALA A 125 11.04 17.92 6.10
N GLU A 126 11.34 19.17 5.70
CA GLU A 126 11.80 19.49 4.34
C GLU A 126 13.04 18.69 3.92
N SER A 127 13.94 18.38 4.87
CA SER A 127 15.13 17.55 4.62
C SER A 127 14.81 16.11 4.22
N ASP A 128 13.63 15.61 4.60
CA ASP A 128 13.21 14.22 4.43
C ASP A 128 12.31 14.04 3.22
N GLU A 129 11.74 15.12 2.70
CA GLU A 129 10.79 15.08 1.60
C GLU A 129 11.36 14.43 0.33
N PRO A 130 12.61 14.69 -0.11
CA PRO A 130 13.16 13.99 -1.28
C PRO A 130 13.23 12.46 -1.09
N ARG A 131 13.50 12.01 0.14
CA ARG A 131 13.62 10.59 0.50
C ARG A 131 12.26 9.92 0.44
N VAL A 132 11.27 10.54 1.07
CA VAL A 132 9.88 10.06 1.15
C VAL A 132 9.20 10.11 -0.21
N ALA A 133 9.31 11.23 -0.93
CA ALA A 133 8.71 11.42 -2.24
C ALA A 133 9.23 10.40 -3.27
N LYS A 134 10.53 10.04 -3.21
CA LYS A 134 11.11 9.01 -4.08
C LYS A 134 10.42 7.65 -3.90
N VAL A 135 10.25 7.19 -2.66
CA VAL A 135 9.58 5.90 -2.38
C VAL A 135 8.10 5.97 -2.75
N ARG A 136 7.42 7.07 -2.39
CA ARG A 136 6.00 7.26 -2.73
C ARG A 136 5.76 7.23 -4.23
N ARG A 137 6.61 7.87 -5.03
CA ARG A 137 6.56 7.84 -6.50
C ARG A 137 6.75 6.42 -7.04
N ALA A 138 7.64 5.62 -6.47
CA ALA A 138 7.82 4.23 -6.87
C ALA A 138 6.55 3.40 -6.61
N VAL A 139 5.91 3.58 -5.44
CA VAL A 139 4.64 2.92 -5.12
C VAL A 139 3.52 3.37 -6.06
N GLN A 140 3.38 4.68 -6.33
CA GLN A 140 2.38 5.20 -7.27
C GLN A 140 2.60 4.70 -8.70
N ALA A 141 3.85 4.68 -9.17
CA ALA A 141 4.20 4.22 -10.51
C ALA A 141 3.92 2.72 -10.73
N ALA A 142 3.89 1.92 -9.65
CA ALA A 142 3.51 0.52 -9.71
C ALA A 142 2.00 0.29 -9.92
N ILE A 143 1.16 1.31 -9.72
CA ILE A 143 -0.28 1.22 -9.92
C ILE A 143 -0.57 1.27 -11.44
N PRO A 144 -1.24 0.25 -12.01
CA PRO A 144 -1.50 0.24 -13.46
C PRO A 144 -2.33 1.43 -13.91
N ALA A 145 -1.92 2.08 -15.01
CA ALA A 145 -2.51 3.34 -15.51
C ALA A 145 -4.04 3.30 -15.67
N ARG A 146 -4.63 2.14 -16.02
CA ARG A 146 -6.09 1.95 -16.11
C ARG A 146 -6.84 2.21 -14.80
N LEU A 147 -6.14 2.24 -13.66
CA LEU A 147 -6.68 2.54 -12.34
C LEU A 147 -6.49 4.00 -11.92
N ASN A 148 -5.72 4.81 -12.66
CA ASN A 148 -5.41 6.20 -12.29
C ASN A 148 -6.66 7.06 -12.08
N ARG A 149 -7.74 6.78 -12.81
CA ARG A 149 -9.06 7.43 -12.64
C ARG A 149 -9.70 7.24 -11.25
N PHE A 150 -9.13 6.39 -10.40
CA PHE A 150 -9.56 6.19 -9.01
C PHE A 150 -8.58 6.79 -7.99
N LEU A 151 -7.47 7.37 -8.47
CA LEU A 151 -6.43 7.99 -7.65
C LEU A 151 -6.56 9.53 -7.61
N THR A 152 -7.34 10.11 -8.52
CA THR A 152 -7.63 11.54 -8.62
C THR A 152 -9.08 11.81 -8.25
N ASP A 153 -9.37 13.02 -7.76
CA ASP A 153 -10.73 13.52 -7.55
C ASP A 153 -11.47 13.88 -8.82
#